data_AF-A0A829Q580-F1
#
_entry.id   AF-A0A829Q580-F1
#
_cell.length_a   1.000
_cell.length_b   1.000
_cell.length_c   1.000
_cell.angle_alpha   90.00
_cell.angle_beta   90.00
_cell.angle_gamma   90.00
#
_symmetry.space_group_name_H-M   'P 1'
#
loop_
_entity.id
_entity.type
_entity.pdbx_description
1 polymer ?
#
loop_
_entity_poly.entity_id
_entity_poly.type
_entity_poly.pdbx_seq_one_letter_code
_entity_poly.pdbx_strand_id
1 'polypeptide(L)'
;MTRFIRDAPRARRALGGVVAATLLALSPVAAPVADAVIQPEADPAALPKDSSPSATAGMQSSACSTTVLLPGTGTSGKPSPEFEEAWRFSRGEGQSVAIIDTGVKPSARLHVEPGGDYVQSTDGLTDCDGHGTMVAGIIGAQPGPDGFSGIAPAAKLISIRQESSKFSPRLTAGGDPSTNAATQYVNTLARSIVHAANLGARVINISSAECVPAAKPIDQAALGAALRYAVAEKDAVVVAAAGNTSGGSANCQQNPLTGSGADPRNWSGVESVSVPSWWQPYVLSVGSVGIDGSPSKFTMAGPWVGIAANGENVTSLSNDAEGGLANGMIGQNGKPVPLFGTSYATAYVAGVAALVRSRYPELTAPQVISRLQRTARDAGRSPSNLVGAGTVDPVAALTWEVPADGNASSGPGARAVVPRPLPPRKIHFPGGSPSWAPVYA
;
A
#
# COMPACT_ATOMS: atom_id res chain seq x y z
N MET A 1 -81.94 18.96 -47.19
CA MET A 1 -82.44 18.40 -48.46
C MET A 1 -81.24 18.18 -49.37
N THR A 2 -80.71 16.95 -49.47
CA THR A 2 -80.95 15.98 -50.58
C THR A 2 -80.73 16.62 -51.95
N ARG A 3 -79.95 16.10 -52.91
CA ARG A 3 -79.51 14.72 -53.23
C ARG A 3 -78.73 14.83 -54.57
N PHE A 4 -77.75 13.95 -54.83
CA PHE A 4 -77.70 12.95 -55.93
C PHE A 4 -76.56 13.24 -56.94
N ILE A 5 -75.56 12.34 -57.04
CA ILE A 5 -75.36 11.27 -58.06
C ILE A 5 -75.15 11.79 -59.50
N ARG A 6 -73.97 11.53 -60.12
CA ARG A 6 -73.70 10.46 -61.13
C ARG A 6 -72.34 10.66 -61.84
N ASP A 7 -71.87 9.56 -62.43
CA ASP A 7 -70.52 9.22 -62.92
C ASP A 7 -70.00 9.81 -64.26
N ALA A 8 -68.67 9.63 -64.42
CA ALA A 8 -67.83 9.42 -65.64
C ALA A 8 -67.22 10.67 -66.34
N PRO A 9 -66.06 10.58 -67.07
CA PRO A 9 -65.34 9.40 -67.61
C PRO A 9 -63.79 9.37 -67.44
N ARG A 10 -63.16 8.30 -67.94
CA ARG A 10 -61.70 8.05 -67.99
C ARG A 10 -60.95 8.98 -68.96
N ALA A 11 -59.75 9.44 -68.56
CA ALA A 11 -58.67 9.82 -69.48
C ALA A 11 -57.30 9.50 -68.87
N ARG A 12 -56.45 8.80 -69.62
CA ARG A 12 -55.05 8.48 -69.30
C ARG A 12 -54.18 9.74 -69.31
N ARG A 13 -53.33 9.94 -68.30
CA ARG A 13 -52.09 10.74 -68.41
C ARG A 13 -50.94 10.14 -67.60
N ALA A 14 -49.76 10.44 -68.13
CA ALA A 14 -48.47 9.79 -67.97
C ALA A 14 -47.86 9.80 -66.55
N LEU A 15 -46.92 8.86 -66.38
CA LEU A 15 -45.98 8.72 -65.28
C LEU A 15 -45.24 10.02 -64.93
N GLY A 16 -45.04 10.23 -63.64
CA GLY A 16 -44.13 11.22 -63.07
C GLY A 16 -44.12 11.11 -61.53
N GLY A 17 -43.76 9.94 -61.00
CA GLY A 17 -43.65 9.72 -59.56
C GLY A 17 -42.31 10.22 -59.02
N VAL A 18 -42.32 11.30 -58.25
CA VAL A 18 -41.20 11.67 -57.36
C VAL A 18 -41.46 10.97 -56.02
N VAL A 19 -40.76 9.86 -55.79
CA VAL A 19 -40.66 9.24 -54.46
C VAL A 19 -39.60 10.03 -53.69
N ALA A 20 -40.03 10.84 -52.73
CA ALA A 20 -39.13 11.41 -51.73
C ALA A 20 -38.69 10.28 -50.78
N ALA A 21 -37.52 9.69 -51.06
CA ALA A 21 -36.86 8.76 -50.15
C ALA A 21 -36.28 9.56 -48.97
N THR A 22 -36.97 9.55 -47.84
CA THR A 22 -36.42 9.99 -46.56
C THR A 22 -35.37 8.97 -46.11
N LEU A 23 -34.10 9.28 -46.40
CA LEU A 23 -32.95 8.61 -45.80
C LEU A 23 -32.92 8.91 -44.30
N LEU A 24 -33.42 7.97 -43.48
CA LEU A 24 -33.06 7.89 -42.07
C LEU A 24 -31.56 7.57 -42.02
N ALA A 25 -30.74 8.60 -41.82
CA ALA A 25 -29.34 8.44 -41.46
C ALA A 25 -29.28 7.75 -40.10
N LEU A 26 -29.09 6.43 -40.09
CA LEU A 26 -28.56 5.72 -38.94
C LEU A 26 -27.12 6.21 -38.76
N SER A 27 -26.95 7.29 -37.99
CA SER A 27 -25.66 7.62 -37.43
C SER A 27 -25.19 6.39 -36.63
N PRO A 28 -24.01 5.83 -36.91
CA PRO A 28 -23.45 4.83 -36.03
C PRO A 28 -23.20 5.52 -34.70
N VAL A 29 -24.04 5.24 -33.70
CA VAL A 29 -23.66 5.47 -32.32
C VAL A 29 -22.49 4.53 -32.11
N ALA A 30 -21.27 5.05 -32.25
CA ALA A 30 -20.09 4.36 -31.78
C ALA A 30 -20.33 4.12 -30.30
N ALA A 31 -20.53 2.86 -29.92
CA ALA A 31 -20.46 2.49 -28.51
C ALA A 31 -19.13 3.03 -27.99
N PRO A 32 -19.09 3.65 -26.79
CA PRO A 32 -17.83 4.07 -26.21
C PRO A 32 -16.93 2.83 -26.18
N VAL A 33 -15.82 2.88 -26.91
CA VAL A 33 -14.74 1.91 -26.75
C VAL A 33 -14.31 2.07 -25.31
N ALA A 34 -14.51 1.04 -24.49
CA ALA A 34 -13.94 0.99 -23.16
C ALA A 34 -12.42 1.05 -23.35
N ASP A 35 -11.81 2.20 -23.07
CA ASP A 35 -10.36 2.31 -23.06
C ASP A 35 -9.85 1.34 -22.00
N ALA A 36 -9.04 0.38 -22.44
CA ALA A 36 -8.35 -0.53 -21.52
C ALA A 36 -7.54 0.30 -20.53
N VAL A 37 -7.51 -0.09 -19.25
CA VAL A 37 -6.65 0.56 -18.27
C VAL A 37 -5.19 0.28 -18.65
N ILE A 38 -4.56 1.24 -19.30
CA ILE A 38 -3.13 1.20 -19.63
C ILE A 38 -2.35 1.54 -18.35
N GLN A 39 -1.21 0.86 -18.15
CA GLN A 39 -0.32 1.19 -17.05
C GLN A 39 0.07 2.68 -17.11
N PRO A 40 0.02 3.40 -15.98
CA PRO A 40 0.24 4.84 -15.99
C PRO A 40 1.74 5.16 -16.13
N GLU A 41 2.07 6.20 -16.89
CA GLU A 41 3.43 6.73 -17.02
C GLU A 41 3.57 8.00 -16.16
N ALA A 42 4.66 8.10 -15.40
CA ALA A 42 4.88 9.23 -14.52
C ALA A 42 5.52 10.41 -15.28
N ASP A 43 4.85 11.57 -15.26
CA ASP A 43 5.42 12.83 -15.75
C ASP A 43 6.27 13.51 -14.66
N PRO A 44 7.61 13.58 -14.81
CA PRO A 44 8.47 14.23 -13.81
C PRO A 44 8.17 15.72 -13.61
N ALA A 45 7.58 16.40 -14.61
CA ALA A 45 7.25 17.81 -14.52
C ALA A 45 6.08 18.09 -13.55
N ALA A 46 5.27 17.07 -13.23
CA ALA A 46 4.16 17.16 -12.29
C ALA A 46 4.57 17.01 -10.82
N LEU A 47 5.88 16.90 -10.52
CA LEU A 47 6.37 16.71 -9.15
C LEU A 47 5.91 17.85 -8.23
N PRO A 48 5.11 17.57 -7.17
CA PRO A 48 4.72 18.61 -6.24
C PRO A 48 5.95 19.12 -5.46
N LYS A 49 5.97 20.42 -5.16
CA LYS A 49 6.98 20.99 -4.27
C LYS A 49 6.87 20.37 -2.89
N ASP A 50 8.01 20.10 -2.27
CA ASP A 50 8.05 19.82 -0.84
C ASP A 50 7.70 21.09 -0.07
N SER A 51 6.50 21.09 0.50
CA SER A 51 5.99 22.14 1.36
C SER A 51 5.80 21.54 2.74
N SER A 52 6.01 22.32 3.80
CA SER A 52 5.70 21.89 5.16
C SER A 52 4.34 21.20 5.22
N PRO A 53 4.24 20.04 5.90
CA PRO A 53 2.97 19.35 6.09
C PRO A 53 1.91 20.35 6.55
N SER A 54 0.82 20.43 5.78
CA SER A 54 -0.20 21.45 5.96
C SER A 54 -1.55 20.78 5.95
N ALA A 55 -2.29 21.05 7.02
CA ALA A 55 -3.62 20.55 7.29
C ALA A 55 -4.56 20.78 6.11
N THR A 56 -5.36 19.77 5.78
CA THR A 56 -6.57 19.98 4.97
C THR A 56 -7.73 20.61 5.76
N ALA A 57 -7.46 21.08 6.99
CA ALA A 57 -8.40 21.71 7.92
C ALA A 57 -9.67 20.87 8.16
N GLY A 58 -9.51 19.56 8.33
CA GLY A 58 -10.62 18.67 8.63
C GLY A 58 -11.20 18.94 10.02
N MET A 59 -12.53 18.99 10.11
CA MET A 59 -13.21 19.01 11.41
C MET A 59 -13.34 17.59 11.95
N GLN A 60 -13.11 17.42 13.26
CA GLN A 60 -13.33 16.12 13.88
C GLN A 60 -14.81 15.77 13.81
N SER A 61 -15.12 14.66 13.14
CA SER A 61 -16.48 14.19 12.90
C SER A 61 -16.92 13.12 13.91
N SER A 62 -15.97 12.45 14.58
CA SER A 62 -16.26 11.44 15.61
C SER A 62 -15.15 11.33 16.65
N ALA A 63 -15.47 10.74 17.80
CA ALA A 63 -14.50 10.49 18.87
C ALA A 63 -13.38 9.55 18.40
N CYS A 64 -12.18 9.72 18.98
CA CYS A 64 -11.05 8.86 18.68
C CYS A 64 -11.35 7.41 19.07
N SER A 65 -10.81 6.48 18.28
CA SER A 65 -10.83 5.06 18.54
C SER A 65 -9.56 4.64 19.28
N THR A 66 -9.70 3.65 20.16
CA THR A 66 -8.59 3.01 20.84
C THR A 66 -8.64 1.52 20.53
N THR A 67 -7.50 0.97 20.14
CA THR A 67 -7.37 -0.48 19.91
C THR A 67 -7.32 -1.22 21.25
N VAL A 68 -7.69 -2.49 21.22
CA VAL A 68 -7.87 -3.30 22.44
C VAL A 68 -7.22 -4.65 22.28
N LEU A 69 -6.88 -5.28 23.40
CA LEU A 69 -6.52 -6.68 23.46
C LEU A 69 -7.79 -7.52 23.60
N LEU A 70 -8.00 -8.45 22.66
CA LEU A 70 -9.12 -9.39 22.68
C LEU A 70 -9.03 -10.29 23.93
N PRO A 71 -10.17 -10.55 24.62
CA PRO A 71 -10.19 -11.48 25.75
C PRO A 71 -9.65 -12.86 25.37
N GLY A 72 -8.82 -13.44 26.25
CA GLY A 72 -8.22 -14.77 26.03
C GLY A 72 -6.98 -14.77 25.15
N THR A 73 -6.48 -13.61 24.70
CA THR A 73 -5.21 -13.52 23.99
C THR A 73 -4.06 -13.88 24.93
N GLY A 74 -3.23 -14.84 24.54
CA GLY A 74 -2.00 -15.16 25.25
C GLY A 74 -0.98 -14.03 25.12
N THR A 75 -0.47 -13.52 26.24
CA THR A 75 0.49 -12.41 26.30
C THR A 75 1.86 -12.86 26.81
N SER A 76 2.18 -14.14 26.68
CA SER A 76 3.43 -14.73 27.14
C SER A 76 4.02 -15.58 26.02
N GLY A 77 5.31 -15.42 25.73
CA GLY A 77 5.96 -16.16 24.67
C GLY A 77 7.24 -15.52 24.19
N LYS A 78 7.82 -16.12 23.15
CA LYS A 78 8.93 -15.55 22.38
C LYS A 78 8.40 -15.06 21.03
N PRO A 79 9.11 -14.14 20.35
CA PRO A 79 8.84 -13.79 18.96
C PRO A 79 8.78 -15.02 18.06
N SER A 80 8.13 -14.90 16.90
CA SER A 80 8.00 -16.03 15.98
C SER A 80 9.39 -16.57 15.62
N PRO A 81 9.57 -17.91 15.53
CA PRO A 81 10.86 -18.51 15.18
C PRO A 81 11.42 -17.99 13.85
N GLU A 82 10.54 -17.67 12.90
CA GLU A 82 10.91 -17.08 11.59
C GLU A 82 11.59 -15.71 11.76
N PHE A 83 11.10 -14.85 12.65
CA PHE A 83 11.74 -13.56 12.93
C PHE A 83 13.01 -13.72 13.77
N GLU A 84 13.03 -14.64 14.73
CA GLU A 84 14.26 -14.96 15.46
C GLU A 84 15.37 -15.45 14.51
N GLU A 85 15.02 -16.22 13.48
CA GLU A 85 15.95 -16.66 12.44
C GLU A 85 16.39 -15.51 11.53
N ALA A 86 15.44 -14.70 11.04
CA ALA A 86 15.74 -13.52 10.21
C ALA A 86 16.67 -12.53 10.93
N TRP A 87 16.48 -12.32 12.23
CA TRP A 87 17.28 -11.42 13.05
C TRP A 87 18.73 -11.85 13.27
N ARG A 88 19.09 -13.10 12.93
CA ARG A 88 20.50 -13.52 12.86
C ARG A 88 21.23 -12.83 11.72
N PHE A 89 20.50 -12.30 10.73
CA PHE A 89 21.05 -11.70 9.53
C PHE A 89 20.87 -10.18 9.46
N SER A 90 19.82 -9.62 10.07
CA SER A 90 19.51 -8.19 10.11
C SER A 90 18.36 -7.88 11.07
N ARG A 91 18.38 -6.75 11.76
CA ARG A 91 17.23 -6.23 12.54
C ARG A 91 16.72 -4.87 12.02
N GLY A 92 17.22 -4.42 10.87
CA GLY A 92 16.84 -3.15 10.24
C GLY A 92 17.75 -1.98 10.61
N GLU A 93 18.95 -2.24 11.13
CA GLU A 93 19.90 -1.22 11.54
C GLU A 93 20.21 -0.24 10.40
N GLY A 94 20.23 1.06 10.73
CA GLY A 94 20.54 2.13 9.79
C GLY A 94 19.45 2.44 8.77
N GLN A 95 18.30 1.77 8.83
CA GLN A 95 17.16 2.04 7.95
C GLN A 95 16.16 2.96 8.62
N SER A 96 15.54 3.80 7.80
CA SER A 96 14.41 4.66 8.13
C SER A 96 13.18 4.19 7.38
N VAL A 97 12.07 3.98 8.10
CA VAL A 97 10.77 3.60 7.53
C VAL A 97 9.77 4.72 7.80
N ALA A 98 9.34 5.40 6.74
CA ALA A 98 8.23 6.34 6.82
C ALA A 98 6.89 5.59 6.74
N ILE A 99 5.97 5.97 7.61
CA ILE A 99 4.64 5.37 7.77
C ILE A 99 3.64 6.45 7.41
N ILE A 100 3.09 6.36 6.20
CA ILE A 100 2.03 7.24 5.70
C ILE A 100 0.70 6.58 6.06
N ASP A 101 0.05 7.09 7.11
CA ASP A 101 -1.08 6.44 7.78
C ASP A 101 -1.93 7.45 8.61
N THR A 102 -2.60 7.01 9.67
CA THR A 102 -3.44 7.81 10.58
C THR A 102 -2.68 8.54 11.69
N GLY A 103 -1.35 8.58 11.59
CA GLY A 103 -0.45 9.00 12.66
C GLY A 103 -0.10 7.84 13.59
N VAL A 104 0.83 8.06 14.51
CA VAL A 104 1.31 7.04 15.44
C VAL A 104 1.37 7.59 16.84
N LYS A 105 0.84 6.87 17.82
CA LYS A 105 1.03 7.20 19.24
C LYS A 105 2.32 6.54 19.75
N PRO A 106 3.36 7.29 20.14
CA PRO A 106 4.57 6.70 20.70
C PRO A 106 4.31 6.05 22.05
N SER A 107 5.10 5.03 22.38
CA SER A 107 5.10 4.35 23.67
C SER A 107 6.50 3.91 24.07
N ALA A 108 6.67 3.33 25.25
CA ALA A 108 7.95 2.78 25.71
C ALA A 108 8.53 1.70 24.78
N ARG A 109 7.68 1.06 23.96
CA ARG A 109 8.09 0.05 22.97
C ARG A 109 8.00 0.55 21.53
N LEU A 110 7.55 1.77 21.31
CA LEU A 110 7.34 2.30 19.97
C LEU A 110 7.94 3.70 19.86
N HIS A 111 9.21 3.74 19.43
CA HIS A 111 9.95 4.97 19.22
C HIS A 111 9.75 5.46 17.78
N VAL A 112 9.19 6.65 17.63
CA VAL A 112 8.79 7.18 16.33
C VAL A 112 9.11 8.66 16.26
N GLU A 113 9.69 9.08 15.15
CA GLU A 113 9.96 10.48 14.87
C GLU A 113 8.78 11.18 14.18
N PRO A 114 8.59 12.48 14.42
CA PRO A 114 7.55 13.25 13.76
C PRO A 114 7.89 13.44 12.27
N GLY A 115 6.93 13.14 11.40
CA GLY A 115 6.99 13.40 9.96
C GLY A 115 5.89 14.36 9.47
N GLY A 116 5.09 14.89 10.40
CA GLY A 116 4.04 15.88 10.10
C GLY A 116 2.67 15.29 9.76
N ASP A 117 1.77 16.19 9.39
CA ASP A 117 0.33 15.95 9.34
C ASP A 117 -0.34 16.68 8.17
N TYR A 118 -1.16 15.94 7.41
CA TYR A 118 -1.95 16.42 6.29
C TYR A 118 -3.46 16.41 6.58
N VAL A 119 -3.87 15.96 7.77
CA VAL A 119 -5.26 15.95 8.25
C VAL A 119 -5.54 17.19 9.08
N GLN A 120 -4.68 17.44 10.08
CA GLN A 120 -4.68 18.64 10.91
C GLN A 120 -3.29 19.29 10.90
N SER A 121 -2.95 20.03 11.95
CA SER A 121 -1.68 20.71 12.13
C SER A 121 -0.87 20.14 13.31
N THR A 122 -0.79 18.81 13.41
CA THR A 122 0.06 18.11 14.38
C THR A 122 1.43 17.75 13.78
N ASP A 123 2.26 17.02 14.53
CA ASP A 123 3.58 16.54 14.11
C ASP A 123 3.56 15.11 13.56
N GLY A 124 2.38 14.49 13.44
CA GLY A 124 2.20 13.10 13.04
C GLY A 124 2.22 12.09 14.20
N LEU A 125 2.50 12.52 15.43
CA LEU A 125 2.57 11.64 16.62
C LEU A 125 1.25 11.53 17.40
N THR A 126 0.14 11.78 16.69
CA THR A 126 -1.22 11.65 17.22
C THR A 126 -2.02 10.69 16.34
N ASP A 127 -2.39 9.56 16.90
CA ASP A 127 -3.24 8.57 16.25
C ASP A 127 -4.63 8.53 16.90
N CYS A 128 -5.63 9.10 16.20
CA CYS A 128 -7.03 9.13 16.65
C CYS A 128 -7.84 7.93 16.12
N ASP A 129 -7.22 7.10 15.29
CA ASP A 129 -7.86 5.94 14.67
C ASP A 129 -7.37 4.64 15.31
N GLY A 130 -6.11 4.62 15.77
CA GLY A 130 -5.42 3.43 16.32
C GLY A 130 -4.77 2.55 15.25
N HIS A 131 -4.95 2.90 13.97
CA HIS A 131 -4.49 2.10 12.84
C HIS A 131 -2.98 2.26 12.60
N GLY A 132 -2.50 3.50 12.47
CA GLY A 132 -1.09 3.77 12.23
C GLY A 132 -0.18 3.31 13.36
N THR A 133 -0.61 3.40 14.62
CA THR A 133 0.14 2.85 15.77
C THR A 133 0.34 1.34 15.66
N MET A 134 -0.68 0.62 15.20
CA MET A 134 -0.57 -0.82 14.97
C MET A 134 0.31 -1.17 13.78
N VAL A 135 0.23 -0.42 12.69
CA VAL A 135 1.14 -0.55 11.54
C VAL A 135 2.59 -0.33 11.98
N ALA A 136 2.86 0.75 12.72
CA ALA A 136 4.18 1.06 13.26
C ALA A 136 4.72 -0.04 14.19
N GLY A 137 3.85 -0.60 15.04
CA GLY A 137 4.23 -1.69 15.93
C GLY A 137 4.65 -2.96 15.17
N ILE A 138 3.95 -3.32 14.08
CA ILE A 138 4.31 -4.45 13.22
C ILE A 138 5.68 -4.21 12.56
N ILE A 139 5.93 -2.98 12.11
CA ILE A 139 7.19 -2.63 11.45
C ILE A 139 8.36 -2.68 12.44
N GLY A 140 8.26 -2.01 13.59
CA GLY A 140 9.44 -1.69 14.41
C GLY A 140 9.23 -1.58 15.92
N ALA A 141 8.18 -2.17 16.51
CA ALA A 141 8.08 -2.25 17.96
C ALA A 141 9.30 -2.94 18.58
N GLN A 142 9.76 -2.42 19.72
CA GLN A 142 10.78 -3.07 20.54
C GLN A 142 10.23 -4.38 21.14
N PRO A 143 11.07 -5.42 21.25
CA PRO A 143 10.69 -6.66 21.92
C PRO A 143 10.35 -6.40 23.40
N GLY A 144 9.43 -7.19 23.94
CA GLY A 144 8.97 -7.10 25.32
C GLY A 144 8.78 -8.48 25.98
N PRO A 145 8.24 -8.52 27.20
CA PRO A 145 8.04 -9.78 27.95
C PRO A 145 6.89 -10.65 27.42
N ASP A 146 6.25 -10.25 26.32
CA ASP A 146 4.99 -10.81 25.82
C ASP A 146 5.12 -11.53 24.47
N GLY A 147 6.35 -11.74 24.02
CA GLY A 147 6.64 -12.44 22.76
C GLY A 147 6.35 -11.61 21.51
N PHE A 148 5.86 -10.38 21.64
CA PHE A 148 5.69 -9.49 20.50
C PHE A 148 6.97 -8.68 20.22
N SER A 149 7.21 -8.41 18.94
CA SER A 149 8.24 -7.49 18.44
C SER A 149 7.83 -7.06 17.04
N GLY A 150 8.21 -5.86 16.64
CA GLY A 150 8.20 -5.48 15.24
C GLY A 150 9.24 -6.27 14.45
N ILE A 151 9.07 -6.31 13.14
CA ILE A 151 9.90 -7.10 12.22
C ILE A 151 11.30 -6.53 12.08
N ALA A 152 11.42 -5.21 12.02
CA ALA A 152 12.67 -4.46 11.95
C ALA A 152 12.81 -3.57 13.20
N PRO A 153 13.01 -4.16 14.39
CA PRO A 153 12.99 -3.42 15.65
C PRO A 153 14.19 -2.47 15.81
N ALA A 154 15.22 -2.56 14.96
CA ALA A 154 16.33 -1.62 14.96
C ALA A 154 16.19 -0.50 13.90
N ALA A 155 15.11 -0.50 13.12
CA ALA A 155 14.82 0.56 12.17
C ALA A 155 14.26 1.80 12.89
N LYS A 156 14.57 2.98 12.34
CA LYS A 156 13.97 4.25 12.75
C LYS A 156 12.61 4.40 12.06
N LEU A 157 11.58 4.74 12.82
CA LEU A 157 10.23 4.97 12.29
C LEU A 157 9.95 6.48 12.19
N ILE A 158 9.30 6.90 11.12
CA ILE A 158 8.84 8.28 10.91
C ILE A 158 7.33 8.23 10.66
N SER A 159 6.55 8.93 11.47
CA SER A 159 5.08 8.97 11.32
C SER A 159 4.64 10.17 10.50
N ILE A 160 3.95 9.92 9.39
CA ILE A 160 3.31 10.95 8.57
C ILE A 160 1.81 10.68 8.58
N ARG A 161 1.05 11.56 9.24
CA ARG A 161 -0.40 11.44 9.26
C ARG A 161 -0.99 11.99 7.97
N GLN A 162 -1.46 11.13 7.08
CA GLN A 162 -2.02 11.53 5.79
C GLN A 162 -3.54 11.40 5.70
N GLU A 163 -4.13 10.53 6.52
CA GLU A 163 -5.58 10.32 6.56
C GLU A 163 -6.10 10.13 7.98
N SER A 164 -7.43 10.18 8.14
CA SER A 164 -8.13 9.74 9.34
C SER A 164 -9.61 9.60 9.03
N SER A 165 -10.21 8.52 9.53
CA SER A 165 -11.66 8.31 9.46
C SER A 165 -12.43 9.21 10.43
N LYS A 166 -11.75 9.80 11.42
CA LYS A 166 -12.31 10.66 12.46
C LYS A 166 -12.39 12.12 12.08
N PHE A 167 -11.83 12.49 10.93
CA PHE A 167 -11.80 13.86 10.43
C PHE A 167 -12.43 13.92 9.06
N SER A 168 -13.42 14.79 8.90
CA SER A 168 -14.02 15.04 7.59
C SER A 168 -13.30 16.21 6.93
N PRO A 169 -12.85 16.06 5.68
CA PRO A 169 -12.26 17.16 4.96
C PRO A 169 -13.28 18.28 4.73
N ARG A 170 -12.82 19.53 4.75
CA ARG A 170 -13.62 20.66 4.24
C ARG A 170 -13.68 20.57 2.73
N LEU A 171 -14.67 19.86 2.19
CA LEU A 171 -14.93 19.84 0.76
C LEU A 171 -15.44 21.21 0.31
N THR A 172 -14.87 21.76 -0.77
CA THR A 172 -15.43 22.93 -1.46
C THR A 172 -16.79 22.58 -2.07
N ALA A 173 -17.72 23.52 -2.08
CA ALA A 173 -19.08 23.29 -2.58
C ALA A 173 -19.09 22.91 -4.07
N GLY A 174 -19.73 21.78 -4.40
CA GLY A 174 -19.96 21.30 -5.77
C GLY A 174 -19.20 20.01 -6.12
N GLY A 175 -19.71 19.26 -7.12
CA GLY A 175 -19.12 18.01 -7.60
C GLY A 175 -19.59 16.75 -6.84
N ASP A 176 -19.14 15.60 -7.34
CA ASP A 176 -19.41 14.29 -6.72
C ASP A 176 -18.54 14.10 -5.47
N PRO A 177 -19.11 13.83 -4.28
CA PRO A 177 -18.34 13.70 -3.04
C PRO A 177 -17.27 12.62 -3.07
N SER A 178 -17.51 11.49 -3.75
CA SER A 178 -16.54 10.39 -3.82
C SER A 178 -15.31 10.77 -4.66
N THR A 179 -15.54 11.45 -5.78
CA THR A 179 -14.49 11.97 -6.66
C THR A 179 -13.65 13.04 -5.95
N ASN A 180 -14.30 13.92 -5.18
CA ASN A 180 -13.61 14.96 -4.42
C ASN A 180 -12.73 14.38 -3.30
N ALA A 181 -13.24 13.39 -2.55
CA ALA A 181 -12.47 12.70 -1.52
C ALA A 181 -11.25 11.99 -2.11
N ALA A 182 -11.43 11.25 -3.20
CA ALA A 182 -10.33 10.55 -3.87
C ALA A 182 -9.28 11.52 -4.43
N THR A 183 -9.70 12.64 -5.03
CA THR A 183 -8.79 13.68 -5.52
C THR A 183 -7.98 14.29 -4.38
N GLN A 184 -8.62 14.56 -3.24
CA GLN A 184 -7.91 15.09 -2.07
C GLN A 184 -6.91 14.08 -1.51
N TYR A 185 -7.31 12.81 -1.38
CA TYR A 185 -6.44 11.72 -0.95
C TYR A 185 -5.20 11.63 -1.83
N VAL A 186 -5.36 11.59 -3.15
CA VAL A 186 -4.25 11.54 -4.11
C VAL A 186 -3.31 12.74 -3.96
N ASN A 187 -3.85 13.94 -3.79
CA ASN A 187 -3.07 15.16 -3.66
C ASN A 187 -2.29 15.26 -2.34
N THR A 188 -2.86 14.84 -1.22
CA THR A 188 -2.13 14.78 0.06
C THR A 188 -1.13 13.63 0.05
N LEU A 189 -1.48 12.49 -0.53
CA LEU A 189 -0.59 11.34 -0.66
C LEU A 189 0.67 11.69 -1.47
N ALA A 190 0.52 12.31 -2.64
CA ALA A 190 1.65 12.74 -3.46
C ALA A 190 2.64 13.63 -2.69
N ARG A 191 2.14 14.63 -1.96
CA ARG A 191 2.97 15.51 -1.13
C ARG A 191 3.62 14.76 0.03
N SER A 192 2.90 13.87 0.70
CA SER A 192 3.42 13.06 1.81
C SER A 192 4.54 12.10 1.38
N ILE A 193 4.48 11.56 0.15
CA ILE A 193 5.52 10.71 -0.42
C ILE A 193 6.79 11.52 -0.71
N VAL A 194 6.67 12.70 -1.33
CA VAL A 194 7.81 13.60 -1.54
C VAL A 194 8.44 13.98 -0.21
N HIS A 195 7.62 14.32 0.78
CA HIS A 195 8.07 14.67 2.12
C HIS A 195 8.81 13.52 2.80
N ALA A 196 8.23 12.32 2.81
CA ALA A 196 8.87 11.11 3.34
C ALA A 196 10.24 10.84 2.71
N ALA A 197 10.32 10.97 1.38
CA ALA A 197 11.57 10.77 0.64
C ALA A 197 12.61 11.86 0.98
N ASN A 198 12.18 13.10 1.22
CA ASN A 198 13.07 14.20 1.63
C ASN A 198 13.50 14.13 3.09
N LEU A 199 12.71 13.53 3.98
CA LEU A 199 13.13 13.14 5.32
C LEU A 199 14.17 11.99 5.32
N GLY A 200 14.48 11.44 4.15
CA GLY A 200 15.48 10.39 3.96
C GLY A 200 14.96 9.00 4.30
N ALA A 201 13.65 8.75 4.18
CA ALA A 201 13.08 7.42 4.33
C ALA A 201 13.65 6.45 3.28
N ARG A 202 14.18 5.31 3.74
CA ARG A 202 14.69 4.24 2.85
C ARG A 202 13.59 3.25 2.47
N VAL A 203 12.53 3.18 3.27
CA VAL A 203 11.29 2.46 2.99
C VAL A 203 10.12 3.39 3.28
N ILE A 204 9.12 3.44 2.41
CA ILE A 204 7.88 4.19 2.58
C ILE A 204 6.74 3.18 2.57
N ASN A 205 6.08 3.03 3.72
CA ASN A 205 4.89 2.21 3.90
C ASN A 205 3.64 3.08 3.72
N ILE A 206 2.78 2.70 2.78
CA ILE A 206 1.49 3.35 2.51
C ILE A 206 0.39 2.33 2.83
N SER A 207 -0.24 2.50 3.98
CA SER A 207 -1.18 1.48 4.50
C SER A 207 -2.57 1.58 3.92
N SER A 208 -2.93 2.70 3.30
CA SER A 208 -4.25 2.92 2.75
C SER A 208 -4.24 2.81 1.24
N ALA A 209 -5.41 2.45 0.73
CA ALA A 209 -5.72 2.41 -0.68
C ALA A 209 -7.08 3.09 -0.87
N GLU A 210 -7.10 4.14 -1.68
CA GLU A 210 -8.34 4.73 -2.19
C GLU A 210 -8.61 4.12 -3.56
N CYS A 211 -9.82 3.60 -3.76
CA CYS A 211 -10.18 2.97 -5.02
C CYS A 211 -11.04 3.89 -5.90
N VAL A 212 -10.66 4.01 -7.16
CA VAL A 212 -11.34 4.84 -8.15
C VAL A 212 -11.93 3.96 -9.25
N PRO A 213 -13.20 4.15 -9.66
CA PRO A 213 -13.75 3.41 -10.79
C PRO A 213 -12.94 3.67 -12.06
N ALA A 214 -12.55 2.63 -12.81
CA ALA A 214 -11.81 2.76 -14.06
C ALA A 214 -12.54 3.65 -15.09
N ALA A 215 -13.87 3.59 -15.10
CA ALA A 215 -14.73 4.42 -15.96
C ALA A 215 -14.81 5.90 -15.55
N LYS A 216 -14.22 6.29 -14.41
CA LYS A 216 -14.23 7.67 -13.88
C LYS A 216 -12.84 8.03 -13.34
N PRO A 217 -11.81 8.12 -14.21
CA PRO A 217 -10.46 8.42 -13.77
C PRO A 217 -10.37 9.82 -13.15
N ILE A 218 -9.50 9.94 -12.14
CA ILE A 218 -9.09 11.22 -11.55
C ILE A 218 -7.64 11.53 -11.95
N ASP A 219 -7.27 12.81 -11.93
CA ASP A 219 -5.87 13.20 -12.18
C ASP A 219 -4.97 12.66 -11.07
N GLN A 220 -3.90 11.98 -11.47
CA GLN A 220 -2.89 11.38 -10.60
C GLN A 220 -1.47 11.75 -11.03
N ALA A 221 -1.28 12.73 -11.92
CA ALA A 221 0.03 13.08 -12.46
C ALA A 221 1.04 13.42 -11.35
N ALA A 222 0.62 14.21 -10.36
CA ALA A 222 1.45 14.56 -9.21
C ALA A 222 1.83 13.35 -8.34
N LEU A 223 0.93 12.37 -8.19
CA LEU A 223 1.21 11.14 -7.46
C LEU A 223 2.21 10.26 -8.21
N GLY A 224 2.04 10.07 -9.51
CA GLY A 224 3.00 9.36 -10.35
C GLY A 224 4.39 9.98 -10.27
N ALA A 225 4.47 11.32 -10.37
CA ALA A 225 5.72 12.06 -10.24
C ALA A 225 6.38 11.88 -8.87
N ALA A 226 5.59 11.95 -7.78
CA ALA A 226 6.06 11.74 -6.41
C ALA A 226 6.60 10.32 -6.18
N LEU A 227 5.90 9.29 -6.67
CA LEU A 227 6.34 7.90 -6.58
C LEU A 227 7.63 7.67 -7.38
N ARG A 228 7.68 8.16 -8.62
CA ARG A 228 8.90 8.12 -9.43
C ARG A 228 10.05 8.82 -8.71
N TYR A 229 9.83 10.01 -8.14
CA TYR A 229 10.85 10.75 -7.39
C TYR A 229 11.38 9.96 -6.19
N ALA A 230 10.48 9.42 -5.37
CA ALA A 230 10.84 8.61 -4.21
C ALA A 230 11.71 7.40 -4.61
N VAL A 231 11.34 6.69 -5.67
CA VAL A 231 12.03 5.46 -6.09
C VAL A 231 13.30 5.76 -6.89
N ALA A 232 13.21 6.58 -7.93
CA ALA A 232 14.29 6.77 -8.90
C ALA A 232 15.34 7.78 -8.46
N GLU A 233 14.96 8.81 -7.69
CA GLU A 233 15.87 9.89 -7.29
C GLU A 233 16.29 9.80 -5.82
N LYS A 234 15.38 9.34 -4.96
CA LYS A 234 15.66 9.16 -3.51
C LYS A 234 15.96 7.73 -3.12
N ASP A 235 15.85 6.80 -4.06
CA ASP A 235 16.13 5.39 -3.86
C ASP A 235 15.38 4.84 -2.64
N ALA A 236 14.08 5.15 -2.51
CA ALA A 236 13.20 4.65 -1.47
C ALA A 236 12.36 3.48 -1.98
N VAL A 237 12.26 2.40 -1.20
CA VAL A 237 11.34 1.30 -1.49
C VAL A 237 9.94 1.72 -1.08
N VAL A 238 9.00 1.81 -2.03
CA VAL A 238 7.60 2.16 -1.74
C VAL A 238 6.78 0.87 -1.70
N VAL A 239 6.11 0.62 -0.58
CA VAL A 239 5.24 -0.53 -0.35
C VAL A 239 3.83 -0.02 -0.06
N ALA A 240 2.82 -0.53 -0.74
CA ALA A 240 1.45 -0.07 -0.56
C ALA A 240 0.44 -1.20 -0.42
N ALA A 241 -0.61 -0.97 0.36
CA ALA A 241 -1.73 -1.89 0.50
C ALA A 241 -2.46 -2.09 -0.84
N ALA A 242 -2.77 -3.35 -1.19
CA ALA A 242 -3.56 -3.66 -2.37
C ALA A 242 -4.99 -3.11 -2.30
N GLY A 243 -5.51 -2.92 -1.08
CA GLY A 243 -6.88 -2.49 -0.81
C GLY A 243 -7.75 -3.63 -0.31
N ASN A 244 -8.85 -3.28 0.36
CA ASN A 244 -9.79 -4.23 0.95
C ASN A 244 -11.18 -4.07 0.32
N THR A 245 -11.79 -5.14 -0.18
CA THR A 245 -13.17 -5.13 -0.73
C THR A 245 -14.25 -5.03 0.36
N SER A 246 -13.85 -5.13 1.62
CA SER A 246 -14.68 -4.91 2.81
C SER A 246 -13.80 -4.43 3.97
N GLY A 247 -14.41 -3.84 5.00
CA GLY A 247 -13.68 -3.54 6.25
C GLY A 247 -12.78 -2.29 6.24
N GLY A 248 -12.97 -1.33 5.32
CA GLY A 248 -12.48 0.03 5.53
C GLY A 248 -11.79 0.75 4.36
N SER A 249 -11.42 0.07 3.27
CA SER A 249 -10.93 0.78 2.07
C SER A 249 -12.12 1.36 1.30
N ALA A 250 -12.07 2.66 1.00
CA ALA A 250 -13.17 3.33 0.33
C ALA A 250 -13.27 2.86 -1.13
N ASN A 251 -14.49 2.47 -1.53
CA ASN A 251 -14.88 2.20 -2.92
C ASN A 251 -14.15 1.03 -3.61
N CYS A 252 -13.40 0.21 -2.89
CA CYS A 252 -12.66 -0.91 -3.49
C CYS A 252 -13.59 -2.08 -3.84
N GLN A 253 -13.50 -2.55 -5.08
CA GLN A 253 -14.25 -3.69 -5.60
C GLN A 253 -13.29 -4.73 -6.17
N GLN A 254 -13.76 -5.97 -6.29
CA GLN A 254 -12.93 -7.03 -6.83
C GLN A 254 -12.77 -6.89 -8.34
N ASN A 255 -11.52 -6.87 -8.81
CA ASN A 255 -11.26 -6.99 -10.25
C ASN A 255 -11.28 -8.46 -10.70
N PRO A 256 -11.56 -8.75 -11.98
CA PRO A 256 -11.49 -10.10 -12.50
C PRO A 256 -10.06 -10.66 -12.41
N LEU A 257 -9.95 -11.95 -12.06
CA LEU A 257 -8.69 -12.53 -11.57
C LEU A 257 -7.65 -12.85 -12.65
N THR A 258 -8.09 -13.19 -13.86
CA THR A 258 -7.22 -13.78 -14.88
C THR A 258 -7.52 -13.19 -16.23
N GLY A 259 -6.46 -12.90 -16.99
CA GLY A 259 -6.59 -12.46 -18.38
C GLY A 259 -6.17 -13.58 -19.32
N SER A 260 -5.92 -13.23 -20.58
CA SER A 260 -5.52 -14.21 -21.61
C SER A 260 -4.51 -13.63 -22.59
N GLY A 261 -3.73 -14.51 -23.23
CA GLY A 261 -2.79 -14.13 -24.27
C GLY A 261 -1.77 -13.09 -23.81
N ALA A 262 -1.76 -11.93 -24.48
CA ALA A 262 -0.83 -10.83 -24.23
C ALA A 262 -1.13 -10.01 -22.96
N ASP A 263 -2.29 -10.19 -22.34
CA ASP A 263 -2.68 -9.54 -21.07
C ASP A 263 -2.98 -10.61 -20.00
N PRO A 264 -1.97 -11.39 -19.54
CA PRO A 264 -2.20 -12.49 -18.61
C PRO A 264 -2.67 -12.02 -17.22
N ARG A 265 -2.35 -10.78 -16.84
CA ARG A 265 -2.76 -10.16 -15.56
C ARG A 265 -4.13 -9.46 -15.64
N ASN A 266 -4.73 -9.35 -16.82
CA ASN A 266 -6.04 -8.72 -17.06
C ASN A 266 -6.12 -7.23 -16.76
N TRP A 267 -5.13 -6.44 -17.21
CA TRP A 267 -5.19 -4.97 -17.16
C TRP A 267 -6.43 -4.41 -17.86
N SER A 268 -6.77 -4.96 -19.02
CA SER A 268 -7.94 -4.54 -19.80
C SER A 268 -9.28 -4.78 -19.10
N GLY A 269 -9.34 -5.70 -18.13
CA GLY A 269 -10.55 -6.01 -17.36
C GLY A 269 -10.64 -5.29 -16.01
N VAL A 270 -9.78 -4.31 -15.72
CA VAL A 270 -9.82 -3.56 -14.46
C VAL A 270 -11.07 -2.68 -14.40
N GLU A 271 -11.82 -2.79 -13.31
CA GLU A 271 -13.02 -1.99 -13.04
C GLU A 271 -12.81 -1.03 -11.86
N SER A 272 -11.98 -1.42 -10.89
CA SER A 272 -11.67 -0.65 -9.68
C SER A 272 -10.16 -0.49 -9.56
N VAL A 273 -9.67 0.73 -9.71
CA VAL A 273 -8.25 1.08 -9.66
C VAL A 273 -7.84 1.35 -8.21
N SER A 274 -6.91 0.57 -7.67
CA SER A 274 -6.36 0.77 -6.32
C SER A 274 -5.20 1.76 -6.36
N VAL A 275 -5.34 2.90 -5.68
CA VAL A 275 -4.34 3.97 -5.64
C VAL A 275 -3.68 4.00 -4.25
N PRO A 276 -2.33 3.95 -4.14
CA PRO A 276 -1.33 4.05 -5.22
C PRO A 276 -0.91 2.71 -5.86
N SER A 277 -1.47 1.58 -5.43
CA SER A 277 -1.01 0.22 -5.83
C SER A 277 -0.81 0.02 -7.33
N TRP A 278 -1.66 0.61 -8.18
CA TRP A 278 -1.57 0.46 -9.64
C TRP A 278 -0.34 1.11 -10.31
N TRP A 279 0.40 2.00 -9.62
CA TRP A 279 1.56 2.74 -10.13
C TRP A 279 2.83 1.88 -10.22
N GLN A 280 2.77 0.84 -11.05
CA GLN A 280 3.90 -0.04 -11.35
C GLN A 280 4.91 0.63 -12.29
N PRO A 281 6.23 0.39 -12.16
CA PRO A 281 6.90 -0.50 -11.21
C PRO A 281 7.32 0.20 -9.90
N TYR A 282 6.85 1.42 -9.63
CA TYR A 282 7.32 2.22 -8.49
C TYR A 282 6.83 1.70 -7.14
N VAL A 283 5.71 0.98 -7.11
CA VAL A 283 5.04 0.54 -5.88
C VAL A 283 5.05 -0.99 -5.81
N LEU A 284 5.57 -1.56 -4.73
CA LEU A 284 5.30 -2.96 -4.39
C LEU A 284 3.93 -3.05 -3.71
N SER A 285 2.91 -3.45 -4.47
CA SER A 285 1.55 -3.64 -3.97
C SER A 285 1.42 -4.97 -3.21
N VAL A 286 0.87 -4.91 -2.00
CA VAL A 286 0.83 -6.03 -1.04
C VAL A 286 -0.59 -6.51 -0.79
N GLY A 287 -0.86 -7.75 -1.16
CA GLY A 287 -2.09 -8.48 -0.81
C GLY A 287 -2.03 -9.08 0.59
N SER A 288 -3.19 -9.53 1.07
CA SER A 288 -3.34 -10.19 2.37
C SER A 288 -3.54 -11.69 2.20
N VAL A 289 -2.86 -12.46 3.05
CA VAL A 289 -3.14 -13.89 3.28
C VAL A 289 -3.56 -14.14 4.73
N GLY A 290 -4.30 -15.22 4.96
CA GLY A 290 -4.50 -15.78 6.28
C GLY A 290 -3.27 -16.53 6.79
N ILE A 291 -3.35 -17.05 8.02
CA ILE A 291 -2.26 -17.80 8.65
C ILE A 291 -1.91 -19.11 7.93
N ASP A 292 -2.85 -19.66 7.16
CA ASP A 292 -2.68 -20.85 6.33
C ASP A 292 -2.04 -20.53 4.96
N GLY A 293 -1.74 -19.25 4.69
CA GLY A 293 -1.20 -18.78 3.42
C GLY A 293 -2.26 -18.61 2.32
N SER A 294 -3.54 -18.88 2.60
CA SER A 294 -4.61 -18.66 1.63
C SER A 294 -4.89 -17.16 1.46
N PRO A 295 -5.22 -16.67 0.25
CA PRO A 295 -5.59 -15.27 0.05
C PRO A 295 -6.80 -14.88 0.91
N SER A 296 -6.67 -13.79 1.67
CA SER A 296 -7.75 -13.27 2.50
C SER A 296 -8.95 -12.90 1.65
N LYS A 297 -10.16 -13.22 2.13
CA LYS A 297 -11.40 -12.96 1.35
C LYS A 297 -11.61 -11.49 0.97
N PHE A 298 -11.09 -10.58 1.79
CA PHE A 298 -11.20 -9.14 1.56
C PHE A 298 -10.07 -8.57 0.68
N THR A 299 -9.00 -9.32 0.38
CA THR A 299 -7.87 -8.77 -0.36
C THR A 299 -8.32 -8.40 -1.77
N MET A 300 -8.11 -7.14 -2.16
CA MET A 300 -8.50 -6.67 -3.47
C MET A 300 -7.58 -7.26 -4.54
N ALA A 301 -8.16 -7.93 -5.53
CA ALA A 301 -7.44 -8.40 -6.69
C ALA A 301 -7.11 -7.25 -7.62
N GLY A 302 -5.93 -7.29 -8.22
CA GLY A 302 -5.55 -6.39 -9.29
C GLY A 302 -4.30 -6.87 -10.03
N PRO A 303 -4.11 -6.46 -11.29
CA PRO A 303 -2.93 -6.81 -12.07
C PRO A 303 -1.61 -6.24 -11.51
N TRP A 304 -1.70 -5.28 -10.59
CA TRP A 304 -0.58 -4.64 -9.91
C TRP A 304 -0.09 -5.37 -8.66
N VAL A 305 -0.87 -6.31 -8.09
CA VAL A 305 -0.47 -6.99 -6.85
C VAL A 305 0.84 -7.75 -7.10
N GLY A 306 1.84 -7.48 -6.26
CA GLY A 306 3.23 -7.90 -6.46
C GLY A 306 3.72 -8.94 -5.44
N ILE A 307 3.18 -8.93 -4.22
CA ILE A 307 3.52 -9.87 -3.14
C ILE A 307 2.37 -9.92 -2.11
N ALA A 308 2.42 -10.81 -1.12
CA ALA A 308 1.49 -10.84 0.00
C ALA A 308 2.19 -11.08 1.35
N ALA A 309 1.48 -10.77 2.44
CA ALA A 309 1.86 -11.13 3.81
C ALA A 309 0.61 -11.36 4.67
N ASN A 310 0.79 -11.82 5.91
CA ASN A 310 -0.34 -12.02 6.82
C ASN A 310 -1.02 -10.68 7.14
N GLY A 311 -2.31 -10.59 6.85
CA GLY A 311 -3.14 -9.43 7.17
C GLY A 311 -4.37 -9.78 8.02
N GLU A 312 -4.39 -10.97 8.64
CA GLU A 312 -5.48 -11.44 9.49
C GLU A 312 -5.00 -11.76 10.92
N ASN A 313 -5.88 -11.56 11.89
CA ASN A 313 -5.63 -11.85 13.32
C ASN A 313 -4.32 -11.23 13.82
N VAL A 314 -4.06 -9.99 13.40
CA VAL A 314 -2.80 -9.32 13.67
C VAL A 314 -2.73 -8.86 15.12
N THR A 315 -1.54 -8.95 15.71
CA THR A 315 -1.23 -8.38 17.02
C THR A 315 -0.19 -7.29 16.84
N SER A 316 -0.35 -6.17 17.53
CA SER A 316 0.57 -5.05 17.53
C SER A 316 0.48 -4.26 18.84
N LEU A 317 0.91 -2.99 18.84
CA LEU A 317 0.81 -2.08 19.98
C LEU A 317 -0.41 -1.15 19.87
N SER A 318 -1.00 -0.88 21.02
CA SER A 318 -2.16 -0.03 21.20
C SER A 318 -1.82 1.45 21.13
N ASN A 319 -2.79 2.27 20.72
CA ASN A 319 -2.73 3.72 20.85
C ASN A 319 -3.33 4.23 22.18
N ASP A 320 -3.59 3.35 23.14
CA ASP A 320 -3.93 3.74 24.52
C ASP A 320 -2.75 4.42 25.24
N ALA A 321 -2.99 4.86 26.48
CA ALA A 321 -1.99 5.59 27.26
C ALA A 321 -0.82 4.70 27.66
N GLU A 322 -1.07 3.40 27.82
CA GLU A 322 -0.12 2.39 28.26
C GLU A 322 0.77 1.89 27.11
N GLY A 323 0.29 1.95 25.87
CA GLY A 323 0.95 1.42 24.67
C GLY A 323 1.13 -0.10 24.71
N GLY A 324 0.18 -0.82 25.31
CA GLY A 324 0.20 -2.27 25.48
C GLY A 324 -0.05 -3.04 24.19
N LEU A 325 -0.20 -4.37 24.27
CA LEU A 325 -0.59 -5.17 23.10
C LEU A 325 -2.05 -4.88 22.71
N ALA A 326 -2.32 -4.91 21.40
CA ALA A 326 -3.65 -4.86 20.83
C ALA A 326 -3.77 -5.80 19.63
N ASN A 327 -4.95 -6.41 19.46
CA ASN A 327 -5.29 -7.26 18.32
C ASN A 327 -6.78 -7.14 17.93
N GLY A 328 -7.47 -6.13 18.45
CA GLY A 328 -8.86 -5.86 18.17
C GLY A 328 -9.19 -4.37 18.22
N MET A 329 -10.40 -4.05 17.76
CA MET A 329 -11.02 -2.73 17.93
C MET A 329 -12.49 -2.91 18.32
N ILE A 330 -13.04 -1.92 19.04
CA ILE A 330 -14.47 -1.92 19.35
C ILE A 330 -15.29 -1.67 18.09
N GLY A 331 -16.03 -2.69 17.66
CA GLY A 331 -16.96 -2.61 16.54
C GLY A 331 -18.20 -1.78 16.86
N GLN A 332 -19.02 -1.51 15.85
CA GLN A 332 -20.24 -0.68 15.98
C GLN A 332 -21.26 -1.23 16.99
N ASN A 333 -21.25 -2.55 17.22
CA ASN A 333 -22.10 -3.22 18.19
C ASN A 333 -21.54 -3.17 19.64
N GLY A 334 -20.47 -2.39 19.87
CA GLY A 334 -19.79 -2.27 21.15
C GLY A 334 -18.93 -3.48 21.54
N LYS A 335 -18.80 -4.48 20.67
CA LYS A 335 -18.00 -5.68 20.93
C LYS A 335 -16.64 -5.58 20.25
N PRO A 336 -15.58 -6.11 20.87
CA PRO A 336 -14.27 -6.14 20.24
C PRO A 336 -14.29 -7.11 19.06
N VAL A 337 -13.76 -6.67 17.92
CA VAL A 337 -13.59 -7.46 16.69
C VAL A 337 -12.10 -7.58 16.36
N PRO A 338 -11.64 -8.73 15.83
CA PRO A 338 -10.27 -8.88 15.37
C PRO A 338 -9.93 -7.88 14.28
N LEU A 339 -8.67 -7.48 14.23
CA LEU A 339 -8.16 -6.60 13.19
C LEU A 339 -7.67 -7.40 11.99
N PHE A 340 -7.98 -6.86 10.82
CA PHE A 340 -7.58 -7.41 9.54
C PHE A 340 -7.44 -6.28 8.50
N GLY A 341 -6.65 -6.51 7.48
CA GLY A 341 -6.46 -5.55 6.40
C GLY A 341 -5.15 -5.75 5.65
N THR A 342 -5.16 -5.40 4.37
CA THR A 342 -3.94 -5.34 3.54
C THR A 342 -2.93 -4.32 4.07
N SER A 343 -3.37 -3.30 4.82
CA SER A 343 -2.51 -2.37 5.56
C SER A 343 -1.49 -3.07 6.46
N TYR A 344 -1.94 -4.08 7.23
CA TYR A 344 -1.07 -4.83 8.11
C TYR A 344 -0.11 -5.74 7.34
N ALA A 345 -0.57 -6.35 6.23
CA ALA A 345 0.30 -7.09 5.34
C ALA A 345 1.40 -6.20 4.73
N THR A 346 1.05 -4.97 4.33
CA THR A 346 2.03 -3.95 3.88
C THR A 346 3.05 -3.64 4.95
N ALA A 347 2.61 -3.45 6.20
CA ALA A 347 3.49 -3.25 7.34
C ALA A 347 4.49 -4.41 7.51
N TYR A 348 4.03 -5.64 7.31
CA TYR A 348 4.89 -6.82 7.32
C TYR A 348 5.99 -6.71 6.25
N VAL A 349 5.61 -6.46 5.00
CA VAL A 349 6.55 -6.36 3.88
C VAL A 349 7.50 -5.17 4.02
N ALA A 350 7.03 -4.03 4.55
CA ALA A 350 7.86 -2.86 4.82
C ALA A 350 8.95 -3.15 5.86
N GLY A 351 8.61 -3.89 6.93
CA GLY A 351 9.58 -4.40 7.90
C GLY A 351 10.63 -5.29 7.24
N VAL A 352 10.22 -6.27 6.42
CA VAL A 352 11.16 -7.16 5.71
C VAL A 352 12.03 -6.38 4.72
N ALA A 353 11.47 -5.40 4.01
CA ALA A 353 12.23 -4.50 3.14
C ALA A 353 13.34 -3.80 3.94
N ALA A 354 13.04 -3.25 5.13
CA ALA A 354 14.05 -2.65 6.00
C ALA A 354 15.13 -3.67 6.43
N LEU A 355 14.76 -4.92 6.74
CA LEU A 355 15.74 -5.96 7.01
C LEU A 355 16.69 -6.19 5.82
N VAL A 356 16.13 -6.31 4.60
CA VAL A 356 16.88 -6.52 3.37
C VAL A 356 17.80 -5.35 3.09
N ARG A 357 17.33 -4.11 3.20
CA ARG A 357 18.16 -2.91 2.96
C ARG A 357 19.29 -2.77 3.97
N SER A 358 19.06 -3.15 5.23
CA SER A 358 20.12 -3.14 6.24
C SER A 358 21.21 -4.16 5.93
N ARG A 359 20.82 -5.34 5.43
CA ARG A 359 21.76 -6.40 5.06
C ARG A 359 22.49 -6.15 3.75
N TYR A 360 21.80 -5.61 2.76
CA TYR A 360 22.28 -5.33 1.41
C TYR A 360 22.11 -3.83 1.09
N PRO A 361 22.88 -2.95 1.75
CA PRO A 361 22.71 -1.50 1.66
C PRO A 361 22.99 -0.93 0.26
N GLU A 362 23.69 -1.68 -0.59
CA GLU A 362 23.99 -1.35 -1.98
C GLU A 362 22.83 -1.58 -2.95
N LEU A 363 21.80 -2.34 -2.55
CA LEU A 363 20.67 -2.61 -3.43
C LEU A 363 19.80 -1.37 -3.60
N THR A 364 19.53 -1.06 -4.87
CA THR A 364 18.54 -0.06 -5.26
C THR A 364 17.13 -0.51 -4.90
N ALA A 365 16.20 0.43 -4.77
CA ALA A 365 14.81 0.12 -4.45
C ALA A 365 14.18 -0.93 -5.39
N PRO A 366 14.32 -0.86 -6.73
CA PRO A 366 13.84 -1.92 -7.63
C PRO A 366 14.50 -3.29 -7.39
N GLN A 367 15.79 -3.32 -7.03
CA GLN A 367 16.48 -4.58 -6.70
C GLN A 367 15.99 -5.18 -5.39
N VAL A 368 15.67 -4.35 -4.38
CA VAL A 368 15.03 -4.81 -3.14
C VAL A 368 13.66 -5.40 -3.43
N ILE A 369 12.83 -4.72 -4.24
CA ILE A 369 11.51 -5.23 -4.65
C ILE A 369 11.66 -6.56 -5.39
N SER A 370 12.55 -6.63 -6.38
CA SER A 370 12.82 -7.86 -7.14
C SER A 370 13.27 -9.00 -6.22
N ARG A 371 14.15 -8.71 -5.26
CA ARG A 371 14.61 -9.70 -4.28
C ARG A 371 13.45 -10.24 -3.43
N LEU A 372 12.61 -9.37 -2.88
CA LEU A 372 11.43 -9.78 -2.10
C LEU A 372 10.49 -10.67 -2.92
N GLN A 373 10.22 -10.32 -4.17
CA GLN A 373 9.34 -11.09 -5.06
C GLN A 373 9.95 -12.44 -5.46
N ARG A 374 11.23 -12.48 -5.81
CA ARG A 374 11.92 -13.70 -6.28
C ARG A 374 12.17 -14.71 -5.17
N THR A 375 12.17 -14.27 -3.91
CA THR A 375 12.31 -15.14 -2.73
C THR A 375 10.98 -15.38 -2.01
N ALA A 376 9.87 -14.86 -2.52
CA ALA A 376 8.55 -15.14 -1.95
C ALA A 376 8.24 -16.65 -2.02
N ARG A 377 7.46 -17.15 -1.07
CA ARG A 377 6.88 -18.49 -1.14
C ARG A 377 5.98 -18.54 -2.37
N ASP A 378 6.16 -19.56 -3.22
CA ASP A 378 5.52 -19.70 -4.54
C ASP A 378 6.00 -18.79 -5.67
N ALA A 379 7.15 -18.10 -5.53
CA ALA A 379 7.72 -17.24 -6.59
C ALA A 379 8.03 -17.97 -7.92
N GLY A 380 8.02 -19.31 -7.93
CA GLY A 380 8.15 -20.12 -9.14
C GLY A 380 6.88 -20.25 -9.99
N ARG A 381 5.74 -19.71 -9.53
CA ARG A 381 4.47 -19.70 -10.27
C ARG A 381 4.27 -18.37 -10.99
N SER A 382 3.38 -18.37 -11.99
CA SER A 382 2.92 -17.12 -12.60
C SER A 382 2.27 -16.23 -11.53
N PRO A 383 2.56 -14.91 -11.51
CA PRO A 383 2.03 -14.02 -10.49
C PRO A 383 0.49 -14.00 -10.46
N SER A 384 -0.07 -14.04 -9.25
CA SER A 384 -1.51 -13.99 -8.99
C SER A 384 -2.01 -12.56 -8.85
N ASN A 385 -3.24 -12.27 -9.28
CA ASN A 385 -3.91 -11.00 -8.99
C ASN A 385 -4.24 -10.80 -7.50
N LEU A 386 -4.16 -11.83 -6.67
CA LEU A 386 -4.44 -11.76 -5.23
C LEU A 386 -3.19 -11.67 -4.35
N VAL A 387 -2.11 -12.35 -4.75
CA VAL A 387 -0.89 -12.49 -3.92
C VAL A 387 0.41 -12.17 -4.67
N GLY A 388 0.33 -11.78 -5.95
CA GLY A 388 1.50 -11.49 -6.77
C GLY A 388 2.42 -12.70 -6.87
N ALA A 389 3.71 -12.51 -6.53
CA ALA A 389 4.70 -13.58 -6.47
C ALA A 389 4.49 -14.58 -5.31
N GLY A 390 3.54 -14.31 -4.41
CA GLY A 390 3.21 -15.12 -3.25
C GLY A 390 3.58 -14.46 -1.92
N THR A 391 3.66 -15.24 -0.85
CA THR A 391 3.87 -14.70 0.51
C THR A 391 5.33 -14.36 0.76
N VAL A 392 5.62 -13.19 1.31
CA VAL A 392 6.98 -12.77 1.68
C VAL A 392 7.65 -13.80 2.61
N ASP A 393 8.90 -14.11 2.33
CA ASP A 393 9.74 -14.99 3.15
C ASP A 393 10.98 -14.22 3.64
N PRO A 394 11.00 -13.74 4.90
CA PRO A 394 12.09 -12.92 5.41
C PRO A 394 13.44 -13.64 5.39
N VAL A 395 13.47 -14.93 5.73
CA VAL A 395 14.72 -15.69 5.80
C VAL A 395 15.28 -15.90 4.40
N ALA A 396 14.45 -16.33 3.43
CA ALA A 396 14.88 -16.47 2.04
C ALA A 396 15.32 -15.12 1.45
N ALA A 397 14.57 -14.05 1.70
CA ALA A 397 14.92 -12.70 1.28
C ALA A 397 16.26 -12.23 1.89
N LEU A 398 16.65 -12.71 3.07
CA LEU A 398 17.93 -12.36 3.68
C LEU A 398 19.08 -13.29 3.27
N THR A 399 18.81 -14.50 2.78
CA THR A 399 19.84 -15.54 2.65
C THR A 399 20.09 -16.06 1.23
N TRP A 400 19.11 -15.99 0.33
CA TRP A 400 19.25 -16.56 -1.00
C TRP A 400 20.13 -15.68 -1.91
N GLU A 401 20.84 -16.31 -2.85
CA GLU A 401 21.48 -15.60 -3.94
C GLU A 401 20.43 -15.27 -5.00
N VAL A 402 20.30 -13.98 -5.31
CA VAL A 402 19.36 -13.46 -6.30
C VAL A 402 20.18 -12.74 -7.37
N PRO A 403 20.13 -13.16 -8.64
CA PRO A 403 20.86 -12.52 -9.74
C PRO A 403 20.57 -11.01 -9.82
N ALA A 404 21.63 -10.21 -9.99
CA ALA A 404 21.61 -8.74 -9.88
C ALA A 404 20.91 -8.02 -11.05
N ASP A 405 20.69 -8.75 -12.15
CA ASP A 405 19.93 -8.36 -13.33
C ASP A 405 18.45 -8.22 -12.94
N GLY A 406 18.07 -7.00 -12.55
CA GLY A 406 16.73 -6.59 -12.10
C GLY A 406 15.61 -6.67 -13.14
N ASN A 407 15.73 -7.52 -14.16
CA ASN A 407 14.65 -7.83 -15.07
C ASN A 407 13.71 -8.86 -14.43
N ALA A 408 12.52 -8.41 -14.05
CA ALA A 408 11.42 -9.25 -13.55
C ALA A 408 10.94 -10.32 -14.55
N SER A 409 11.45 -10.32 -15.79
CA SER A 409 11.02 -11.19 -16.89
C SER A 409 11.75 -12.54 -17.02
N SER A 410 12.78 -12.83 -16.21
CA SER A 410 13.55 -14.07 -16.33
C SER A 410 13.42 -15.00 -15.11
N GLY A 411 12.35 -15.80 -15.05
CA GLY A 411 12.21 -17.07 -14.31
C GLY A 411 12.63 -17.17 -12.82
N PRO A 412 12.41 -18.32 -12.16
CA PRO A 412 12.84 -18.53 -10.78
C PRO A 412 14.37 -18.72 -10.73
N GLY A 413 15.09 -17.61 -10.57
CA GLY A 413 16.57 -17.58 -10.53
C GLY A 413 17.17 -17.52 -9.13
N ALA A 414 16.35 -17.49 -8.07
CA ALA A 414 16.86 -17.40 -6.71
C ALA A 414 17.21 -18.81 -6.18
N ARG A 415 18.43 -18.97 -5.66
CA ARG A 415 18.93 -20.25 -5.13
C ARG A 415 19.23 -20.12 -3.64
N ALA A 416 18.79 -21.12 -2.88
CA ALA A 416 19.13 -21.24 -1.46
C ALA A 416 20.64 -21.48 -1.31
N VAL A 417 21.27 -20.71 -0.43
CA VAL A 417 22.69 -20.86 -0.09
C VAL A 417 22.81 -20.90 1.43
N VAL A 418 23.72 -21.73 1.96
CA VAL A 418 24.06 -21.74 3.39
C VAL A 418 24.90 -20.49 3.70
N PRO A 419 24.40 -19.50 4.47
CA PRO A 419 25.13 -18.25 4.64
C PRO A 419 26.30 -18.40 5.61
N ARG A 420 27.41 -17.69 5.37
CA ARG A 420 28.43 -17.46 6.40
C ARG A 420 27.91 -16.44 7.43
N PRO A 421 28.10 -16.67 8.74
CA PRO A 421 27.79 -15.67 9.76
C PRO A 421 28.50 -14.34 9.48
N LEU A 422 27.84 -13.22 9.82
CA LEU A 422 28.48 -11.90 9.74
C LEU A 422 29.78 -11.92 10.59
N PRO A 423 30.90 -11.38 10.08
CA PRO A 423 32.11 -11.26 10.89
C PRO A 423 31.85 -10.32 12.08
N PRO A 424 32.37 -10.64 13.28
CA PRO A 424 32.20 -9.77 14.43
C PRO A 424 32.77 -8.38 14.14
N ARG A 425 31.97 -7.34 14.42
CA ARG A 425 32.36 -5.95 14.23
C ARG A 425 33.56 -5.66 15.15
N LYS A 426 34.71 -5.26 14.59
CA LYS A 426 35.81 -4.72 15.39
C LYS A 426 35.33 -3.41 16.01
N ILE A 427 35.10 -3.43 17.32
CA ILE A 427 34.88 -2.21 18.10
C ILE A 427 36.21 -1.47 18.07
N HIS A 428 36.28 -0.40 17.28
CA HIS A 428 37.42 0.51 17.32
C HIS A 428 37.26 1.35 18.59
N PHE A 429 37.93 0.95 19.66
CA PHE A 429 38.14 1.83 20.80
C PHE A 429 39.13 2.92 20.38
N PRO A 430 38.74 4.21 20.36
CA PRO A 430 39.72 5.29 20.21
C PRO A 430 40.68 5.18 21.40
N GLY A 431 41.97 5.12 21.09
CA GLY A 431 43.02 4.72 22.03
C GLY A 431 43.00 5.46 23.37
N GLY A 432 42.92 4.68 24.44
CA GLY A 432 43.37 5.05 25.77
C GLY A 432 44.29 3.94 26.26
N SER A 433 45.58 4.21 26.36
CA SER A 433 46.59 3.29 26.90
C SER A 433 46.24 2.93 28.35
N PRO A 434 46.12 1.64 28.73
CA PRO A 434 46.00 1.28 30.13
C PRO A 434 47.41 1.10 30.71
N SER A 435 47.88 2.10 31.47
CA SER A 435 49.04 1.92 32.36
C SER A 435 48.60 1.08 33.57
N TRP A 436 48.83 -0.23 33.52
CA TRP A 436 48.81 -1.07 34.71
C TRP A 436 50.18 -1.06 35.35
N ALA A 437 50.30 -0.43 36.52
CA ALA A 437 51.41 -0.63 37.44
C ALA A 437 51.03 -1.74 38.44
N PRO A 438 51.92 -2.71 38.74
CA PRO A 438 51.66 -3.73 39.75
C PRO A 438 51.95 -3.15 41.14
N VAL A 439 50.98 -3.24 42.05
CA VAL A 439 51.21 -3.03 43.48
C VAL A 439 51.45 -4.41 44.11
N TYR A 440 52.69 -4.65 44.50
CA TYR A 440 53.06 -5.64 45.51
C TYR A 440 53.53 -4.87 46.76
N ALA A 441 52.78 -4.97 47.84
CA ALA A 441 53.20 -5.01 49.25
C ALA A 441 51.95 -5.17 50.13
#